data_AF-A0A2A4W7F2-F1
#
_entry.id   AF-A0A2A4W7F2-F1
#
_cell.length_a   1.000
_cell.length_b   1.000
_cell.length_c   1.000
_cell.angle_alpha   90.00
_cell.angle_beta   90.00
_cell.angle_gamma   90.00
#
_symmetry.space_group_name_H-M   'P 1'
#
loop_
_entity.id
_entity.type
_entity.pdbx_description
1 polymer ?
#
loop_
_entity_poly.entity_id
_entity_poly.type
_entity_poly.pdbx_seq_one_letter_code
_entity_poly.pdbx_strand_id
1 'polypeptide(L)' 'MGAGKMIRLSSVIEQFEAGFLAQYGSTLLPSQRKALSAIKQCRSSHSPLMKVSCSDCDQFSYVPQEVNCR' A
#
# COMPACT_ATOMS: atom_id res chain seq x y z
N MET A 1 20.58 8.98 -6.57
CA MET A 1 19.20 8.72 -7.03
C MET A 1 19.08 7.26 -7.46
N GLY A 2 18.73 6.38 -6.53
CA GLY A 2 18.39 4.99 -6.85
C GLY A 2 16.87 4.85 -6.80
N ALA A 3 16.18 5.04 -7.91
CA ALA A 3 14.78 4.67 -8.05
C ALA A 3 14.71 3.14 -8.15
N GLY A 4 14.98 2.45 -7.04
CA GLY A 4 14.62 1.04 -6.90
C GLY A 4 13.12 0.96 -7.16
N LYS A 5 12.73 0.19 -8.18
CA LYS A 5 11.35 -0.01 -8.62
C LYS A 5 10.48 -0.40 -7.42
N MET A 6 9.86 0.60 -6.79
CA MET A 6 9.04 0.38 -5.60
C MET A 6 7.76 -0.29 -6.09
N ILE A 7 7.71 -1.62 -6.02
CA ILE A 7 6.47 -2.37 -6.28
C ILE A 7 5.49 -1.99 -5.16
N ARG A 8 4.48 -1.20 -5.52
CA ARG A 8 3.42 -0.83 -4.59
C ARG A 8 2.48 -2.01 -4.42
N LEU A 9 2.20 -2.37 -3.17
CA LEU A 9 1.24 -3.44 -2.84
C LEU A 9 -0.15 -3.17 -3.44
N SER A 10 -0.58 -1.90 -3.53
CA SER A 10 -1.85 -1.55 -4.21
C SER A 10 -1.88 -2.01 -5.66
N SER A 11 -0.79 -1.84 -6.41
CA SER A 11 -0.69 -2.20 -7.82
C SER A 11 -0.65 -3.71 -8.03
N VAL A 12 -0.11 -4.46 -7.08
CA VAL A 12 -0.19 -5.93 -7.07
C VAL A 12 -1.64 -6.35 -6.82
N ILE A 13 -2.30 -5.77 -5.81
CA ILE A 13 -3.70 -6.10 -5.51
C ILE A 13 -4.59 -5.75 -6.70
N GLU A 14 -4.45 -4.59 -7.33
CA GLU A 14 -5.22 -4.21 -8.52
C GLU A 14 -5.10 -5.20 -9.68
N GLN A 15 -3.92 -5.78 -9.89
CA GLN A 15 -3.69 -6.74 -10.99
C GLN A 15 -4.28 -8.12 -10.71
N PHE A 16 -4.28 -8.57 -9.45
CA PHE A 16 -4.61 -9.96 -9.11
C PHE A 16 -5.92 -10.14 -8.31
N GLU A 17 -6.52 -9.05 -7.80
CA GLU A 17 -7.71 -9.09 -6.95
C GLU A 17 -8.89 -9.80 -7.62
N ALA A 18 -9.14 -9.54 -8.90
CA ALA A 18 -10.24 -10.18 -9.62
C ALA A 18 -10.09 -11.71 -9.70
N GLY A 19 -8.90 -12.20 -10.05
CA GLY A 19 -8.63 -13.64 -10.12
C GLY A 19 -8.64 -14.29 -8.73
N PHE A 20 -8.07 -13.61 -7.74
CA PHE A 20 -8.07 -14.06 -6.35
C PHE A 20 -9.48 -14.19 -5.78
N LEU A 21 -10.35 -13.19 -6.01
CA LEU A 21 -11.74 -13.21 -5.56
C LEU A 21 -12.59 -14.23 -6.33
N ALA A 22 -12.32 -14.45 -7.61
CA ALA A 22 -12.99 -15.51 -8.37
C ALA A 22 -12.65 -16.91 -7.82
N GLN A 23 -11.40 -17.13 -7.39
CA GLN A 23 -10.93 -18.43 -6.91
C GLN A 23 -11.23 -18.69 -5.42
N TYR A 24 -11.11 -17.67 -4.57
CA TYR A 24 -11.17 -17.80 -3.11
C TYR A 24 -12.26 -16.94 -2.45
N GLY A 25 -13.09 -16.24 -3.24
CA GLY A 25 -14.14 -15.35 -2.74
C GLY A 25 -15.10 -15.99 -1.75
N SER A 26 -15.46 -17.26 -1.96
CA SER A 26 -16.40 -18.00 -1.11
C SER A 26 -15.80 -18.45 0.22
N THR A 27 -14.48 -18.60 0.32
CA THR A 27 -13.77 -19.05 1.54
C THR A 27 -13.17 -17.90 2.34
N LEU A 28 -13.07 -16.71 1.73
CA LEU A 28 -12.57 -15.50 2.37
C LEU A 28 -13.48 -15.04 3.51
N LEU A 29 -12.87 -14.83 4.68
CA LEU A 29 -13.53 -14.22 5.82
C LEU A 29 -13.81 -12.73 5.53
N PRO A 30 -14.88 -12.14 6.09
CA PRO A 30 -15.15 -10.70 5.97
C PRO A 30 -13.96 -9.83 6.41
N SER A 31 -13.23 -10.24 7.46
CA SER A 31 -12.04 -9.54 7.94
C SER A 31 -10.89 -9.54 6.92
N GLN A 32 -10.71 -10.62 6.18
CA GLN A 32 -9.67 -10.74 5.15
C GLN A 32 -9.99 -9.88 3.93
N ARG A 33 -11.27 -9.83 3.51
CA ARG A 33 -11.73 -8.87 2.49
C ARG A 33 -11.48 -7.44 2.91
N LYS A 34 -11.82 -7.09 4.16
CA LYS A 34 -11.60 -5.75 4.70
C LYS A 34 -10.11 -5.39 4.72
N ALA A 35 -9.25 -6.33 5.12
CA ALA A 35 -7.80 -6.15 5.09
C ALA A 35 -7.27 -5.92 3.66
N LEU A 36 -7.74 -6.69 2.67
CA LEU A 36 -7.35 -6.52 1.27
C LEU A 36 -7.70 -5.11 0.75
N SER A 37 -8.93 -4.65 1.02
CA SER A 37 -9.37 -3.31 0.65
C SER A 37 -8.59 -2.21 1.38
N ALA A 38 -8.24 -2.42 2.66
CA ALA A 38 -7.43 -1.46 3.42
C ALA A 38 -6.01 -1.34 2.84
N ILE A 39 -5.35 -2.47 2.53
CA ILE A 39 -4.01 -2.47 1.93
C ILE A 39 -4.03 -1.75 0.56
N LYS A 40 -5.06 -2.00 -0.26
CA LYS A 40 -5.24 -1.32 -1.56
C LYS A 40 -5.32 0.20 -1.43
N GLN A 41 -6.04 0.69 -0.42
CA GLN A 41 -6.23 2.13 -0.19
C GLN A 41 -5.00 2.79 0.45
N CYS A 42 -4.44 2.16 1.48
CA CYS A 42 -3.38 2.70 2.33
C CYS A 42 -2.00 2.72 1.67
N ARG A 43 -1.71 1.73 0.84
CA ARG A 43 -0.42 1.57 0.16
C ARG A 43 -0.50 2.01 -1.31
N SER A 44 -1.30 3.03 -1.60
CA SER A 44 -1.57 3.58 -2.94
C SER A 44 -0.70 4.79 -3.30
N SER A 45 -0.79 5.26 -4.55
CA SER A 45 -0.16 6.50 -5.02
C SER A 45 -0.74 7.78 -4.43
N HIS A 46 -1.96 7.71 -3.90
CA HIS A 46 -2.69 8.87 -3.39
C HIS A 46 -2.56 9.05 -1.87
N SER A 47 -1.82 8.16 -1.19
CA SER A 47 -1.59 8.28 0.24
C SER A 47 -0.72 9.52 0.54
N PRO A 48 -1.08 10.34 1.55
CA PRO A 48 -0.29 11.52 1.93
C PRO A 48 1.18 11.14 2.16
N LEU A 49 2.11 11.91 1.61
CA LEU A 49 3.53 11.67 1.78
C LEU A 49 4.08 12.53 2.92
N MET A 50 4.73 11.91 3.89
CA MET A 50 5.49 12.61 4.93
C MET A 50 6.94 12.76 4.47
N LYS A 51 7.48 13.98 4.57
CA LYS A 51 8.92 14.22 4.38
C LYS A 51 9.64 13.89 5.68
N VAL A 52 10.51 12.88 5.63
CA VAL A 52 11.39 12.51 6.74
C VAL A 52 12.78 13.02 6.41
N SER A 53 13.34 13.86 7.28
CA SER A 53 14.69 14.40 7.14
C SER A 53 15.58 13.88 8.25
N CYS A 54 16.83 13.56 7.91
CA CYS A 54 17.89 13.27 8.87
C CYS A 54 18.29 14.57 9.57
N SER A 55 18.44 14.56 10.89
CA SER A 55 18.90 15.73 11.65
C SER A 55 20.41 15.98 11.49
N ASP A 56 21.17 14.92 11.25
CA ASP A 56 22.64 14.96 11.17
C ASP A 56 23.17 15.06 9.74
N CYS A 57 22.28 15.08 8.74
CA CYS A 57 22.63 15.06 7.32
C CYS A 57 21.51 15.62 6.45
N ASP A 58 21.83 16.30 5.34
CA ASP A 58 20.85 16.90 4.40
C ASP A 58 20.01 15.86 3.60
N GLN A 59 19.98 14.62 4.05
CA GLN A 59 19.20 13.56 3.42
C GLN A 59 17.74 13.66 3.86
N PHE A 60 16.84 13.63 2.88
CA PHE A 60 15.41 13.49 3.12
C PHE A 60 14.81 12.42 2.22
N SER A 61 13.71 11.83 2.69
CA SER A 61 12.92 10.84 1.96
C SER A 61 11.43 11.16 2.10
N TYR A 62 10.65 10.73 1.11
CA TYR A 62 9.19 10.78 1.19
C TYR A 62 8.67 9.39 1.50
N VAL A 63 7.96 9.24 2.62
CA VAL A 63 7.31 7.99 3.00
C VAL A 63 5.80 8.17 2.99
N PRO A 64 5.02 7.20 2.49
CA PRO A 64 3.58 7.20 2.68
C PRO A 64 3.23 7.27 4.17
N GLN A 65 2.36 8.19 4.53
CA GLN A 65 1.85 8.37 5.88
C GLN A 65 0.52 7.62 6.01
N GLU A 66 0.46 6.66 6.93
CA GLU A 66 -0.69 5.78 7.19
C GLU A 66 -1.80 6.51 7.98
N VAL A 67 -2.17 7.74 7.60
CA VAL A 67 -2.95 8.64 8.49
C VAL A 67 -4.42 8.25 8.70
N ASN A 68 -4.95 7.24 7.99
CA ASN A 68 -6.32 6.76 8.24
C ASN A 68 -6.59 5.36 7.66
N CYS A 69 -5.93 4.32 8.17
CA CYS A 69 -6.12 2.93 7.74
C CYS A 69 -6.95 2.13 8.76
N ARG A 70 -8.29 2.26 8.74
CA ARG A 70 -9.24 1.53 9.61
C ARG A 70 -10.28 0.72 8.83
#